data_AF-A0A940I583-F1
#
_entry.id   AF-A0A940I583-F1
#
_cell.length_a   1.000
_cell.length_b   1.000
_cell.length_c   1.000
_cell.angle_alpha   90.00
_cell.angle_beta   90.00
_cell.angle_gamma   90.00
#
_symmetry.space_group_name_H-M   'P 1'
#
loop_
_entity.id
_entity.type
_entity.pdbx_description
1 polymer ?
#
loop_
_entity_poly.entity_id
_entity_poly.type
_entity_poly.pdbx_seq_one_letter_code
_entity_poly.pdbx_strand_id
1 'polypeptide(L)'
;MFSFKDILNDLPLPPEVKKSITALEIAKKNWKNIVPQEFFDKAIPLSFDNGTLIIEVPNHYYSQILSSRTLEILEKLENATPPDLKPLFKHLKFVINPFSEKKNSKT
;
A
#
# COMPACT_ATOMS: atom_id res chain seq x y z
N MET A 1 10.78 24.48 6.28
CA MET A 1 11.04 23.12 5.78
C MET A 1 9.77 22.70 5.06
N PHE A 2 9.79 22.53 3.74
CA PHE A 2 8.58 22.18 2.97
C PHE A 2 8.16 20.75 3.31
N SER A 3 6.88 20.51 3.61
CA SER A 3 6.34 19.17 3.77
C SER A 3 6.21 18.50 2.39
N PHE A 4 6.34 17.18 2.32
CA PHE A 4 6.10 16.42 1.07
C PHE A 4 4.71 16.73 0.48
N LYS A 5 3.72 16.97 1.34
CA LYS A 5 2.37 17.40 0.96
C LYS A 5 2.36 18.77 0.28
N ASP A 6 3.17 19.71 0.75
CA ASP A 6 3.24 21.07 0.20
C ASP A 6 3.83 21.01 -1.22
N ILE A 7 4.91 20.24 -1.40
CA ILE A 7 5.54 20.00 -2.72
C ILE A 7 4.55 19.33 -3.68
N LEU A 8 3.77 18.36 -3.21
CA LEU A 8 2.76 17.67 -4.02
C LEU A 8 1.64 18.59 -4.50
N ASN A 9 1.24 19.53 -3.66
CA ASN A 9 0.21 20.50 -3.99
C ASN A 9 0.71 21.49 -5.06
N ASP A 10 1.97 21.91 -4.95
CA ASP A 10 2.60 22.87 -5.88
C ASP A 10 2.96 22.26 -7.24
N LEU A 11 3.19 20.96 -7.32
CA LEU A 11 3.47 20.30 -8.59
C LEU A 11 2.22 20.28 -9.50
N PRO A 12 2.35 20.57 -10.81
CA PRO A 12 1.26 20.53 -11.78
C PRO A 12 0.94 19.08 -12.20
N LEU A 13 0.72 18.20 -11.23
CA LEU A 13 0.36 16.81 -11.45
C LEU A 13 -1.15 16.67 -11.67
N PRO A 14 -1.59 15.72 -12.51
CA PRO A 14 -2.99 15.37 -12.63
C PRO A 14 -3.58 14.99 -11.25
N PRO A 15 -4.85 15.35 -10.97
CA PRO A 15 -5.50 15.01 -9.70
C PRO A 15 -5.43 13.53 -9.34
N GLU A 16 -5.53 12.65 -10.35
CA GLU A 16 -5.44 11.20 -10.19
C GLU A 16 -4.06 10.74 -9.69
N VAL A 17 -3.00 11.40 -10.15
CA VAL A 17 -1.62 11.12 -9.71
C VAL A 17 -1.45 11.56 -8.26
N LYS A 18 -1.95 12.75 -7.89
CA LYS A 18 -1.91 13.24 -6.49
C LYS A 18 -2.69 12.31 -5.55
N LYS A 19 -3.86 11.84 -5.98
CA LYS A 19 -4.67 10.86 -5.25
C LYS A 19 -3.93 9.55 -5.07
N SER A 20 -3.27 9.06 -6.12
CA SER A 20 -2.52 7.80 -6.06
C SER A 20 -1.32 7.88 -5.13
N ILE A 21 -0.58 8.99 -5.15
CA ILE A 21 0.53 9.21 -4.23
C ILE A 21 0.03 9.29 -2.78
N THR A 22 -1.04 10.04 -2.53
CA THR A 22 -1.66 10.14 -1.21
C THR A 22 -2.11 8.77 -0.68
N ALA A 23 -2.77 7.98 -1.53
CA ALA A 23 -3.22 6.63 -1.17
C ALA A 23 -2.04 5.73 -0.81
N LEU A 24 -0.97 5.75 -1.62
CA LEU A 24 0.23 4.97 -1.37
C LEU A 24 0.94 5.40 -0.08
N GLU A 25 0.99 6.70 0.22
CA GLU A 25 1.56 7.24 1.47
C GLU A 25 0.77 6.76 2.68
N ILE A 26 -0.57 6.82 2.64
CA ILE A 26 -1.45 6.31 3.70
C ILE A 26 -1.20 4.82 3.92
N ALA A 27 -1.16 4.03 2.84
CA ALA A 27 -0.92 2.60 2.92
C ALA A 27 0.43 2.29 3.57
N LYS A 28 1.51 2.94 3.13
CA LYS A 28 2.86 2.73 3.66
C LYS A 28 2.99 3.15 5.14
N LYS A 29 2.44 4.31 5.51
CA LYS A 29 2.52 4.83 6.88
C LYS A 29 1.81 3.94 7.89
N ASN A 30 0.67 3.36 7.50
CA ASN A 30 -0.17 2.56 8.39
C ASN A 30 0.06 1.05 8.22
N TRP A 31 1.00 0.65 7.35
CA TRP A 31 1.12 -0.72 6.88
C TRP A 31 1.26 -1.76 8.01
N LYS A 32 2.06 -1.44 9.02
CA LYS A 32 2.29 -2.28 10.20
C LYS A 32 1.01 -2.63 10.97
N ASN A 33 0.00 -1.79 10.91
CA ASN A 33 -1.30 -1.99 11.57
C ASN A 33 -2.33 -2.63 10.63
N ILE A 34 -2.07 -2.62 9.31
CA ILE A 34 -2.97 -3.14 8.29
C ILE A 34 -2.73 -4.64 8.09
N VAL A 35 -1.47 -5.04 7.86
CA VAL A 35 -1.10 -6.45 7.66
C VAL A 35 -0.70 -7.13 8.97
N PRO A 36 -0.92 -8.45 9.10
CA PRO A 36 -0.40 -9.22 10.23
C PRO A 36 1.12 -9.06 10.36
N GLN A 37 1.61 -9.02 11.59
CA GLN A 37 3.01 -8.72 11.91
C GLN A 37 4.00 -9.68 11.21
N GLU A 38 3.65 -10.96 11.08
CA GLU A 38 4.44 -11.98 10.38
C GLU A 38 4.61 -11.73 8.87
N PHE A 39 3.80 -10.86 8.28
CA PHE A 39 3.84 -10.51 6.86
C PHE A 39 4.34 -9.08 6.60
N PHE A 40 4.50 -8.26 7.63
CA PHE A 40 4.87 -6.85 7.48
C PHE A 40 6.16 -6.66 6.66
N ASP A 41 7.19 -7.47 6.94
CA ASP A 41 8.47 -7.37 6.24
C ASP A 41 8.45 -8.05 4.87
N LYS A 42 7.42 -8.88 4.58
CA LYS A 42 7.34 -9.70 3.37
C LYS A 42 6.35 -9.14 2.35
N ALA A 43 5.36 -8.38 2.78
CA ALA A 43 4.39 -7.74 1.92
C ALA A 43 4.63 -6.24 1.93
N ILE A 44 4.85 -5.62 0.77
CA ILE A 44 5.21 -4.20 0.70
C ILE A 44 4.25 -3.47 -0.24
N PRO A 45 3.62 -2.36 0.18
CA PRO A 45 2.84 -1.52 -0.72
C PRO A 45 3.77 -0.92 -1.78
N LEU A 46 3.61 -1.34 -3.02
CA LEU A 46 4.49 -0.97 -4.13
C LEU A 46 3.98 0.27 -4.83
N SER A 47 2.74 0.22 -5.30
CA SER A 47 2.09 1.29 -6.03
C SER A 47 0.58 1.27 -5.82
N PHE A 48 -0.08 2.35 -6.21
CA PHE A 48 -1.52 2.46 -6.20
C PHE A 48 -1.97 3.01 -7.53
N ASP A 49 -2.97 2.38 -8.14
CA ASP A 49 -3.54 2.79 -9.42
C ASP A 49 -5.06 2.60 -9.39
N ASN A 50 -5.80 3.68 -9.63
CA ASN A 50 -7.24 3.66 -9.84
C ASN A 50 -8.05 2.84 -8.80
N GLY A 51 -7.75 3.01 -7.52
CA GLY A 51 -8.42 2.29 -6.44
C GLY A 51 -7.81 0.93 -6.12
N THR A 52 -6.78 0.50 -6.85
CA THR A 52 -6.10 -0.77 -6.64
C THR A 52 -4.77 -0.53 -5.95
N LEU A 53 -4.60 -1.07 -4.75
CA LEU A 53 -3.30 -1.13 -4.09
C LEU A 53 -2.54 -2.36 -4.61
N ILE A 54 -1.36 -2.12 -5.17
CA ILE A 54 -0.46 -3.17 -5.63
C ILE A 54 0.54 -3.46 -4.50
N ILE A 55 0.59 -4.72 -4.08
CA ILE A 55 1.41 -5.20 -2.97
C ILE A 55 2.42 -6.20 -3.52
N GLU A 56 3.69 -5.93 -3.29
CA GLU A 56 4.77 -6.86 -3.62
C GLU A 56 4.92 -7.92 -2.52
N VAL A 57 5.08 -9.18 -2.91
CA VAL A 57 5.30 -10.33 -2.00
C VAL A 57 6.39 -11.26 -2.57
N PRO A 58 7.11 -12.05 -1.76
CA PRO A 58 8.24 -12.83 -2.27
C PRO A 58 7.83 -14.07 -3.07
N ASN A 59 6.68 -14.69 -2.76
CA ASN A 59 6.26 -15.94 -3.40
C ASN A 59 4.73 -16.16 -3.29
N HIS A 60 4.26 -17.25 -3.89
CA HIS A 60 2.84 -17.62 -3.95
C HIS A 60 2.21 -17.89 -2.58
N TYR A 61 2.98 -18.39 -1.60
CA TYR A 61 2.47 -18.67 -0.26
C TYR A 61 1.95 -17.40 0.40
N TYR A 62 2.75 -16.31 0.38
CA TYR A 62 2.32 -15.02 0.92
C TYR A 62 1.18 -14.41 0.12
N SER A 63 1.21 -14.51 -1.21
CA SER A 63 0.12 -14.03 -2.06
C SER A 63 -1.21 -14.71 -1.72
N GLN A 64 -1.22 -16.04 -1.52
CA GLN A 64 -2.44 -16.78 -1.19
C GLN A 64 -3.00 -16.40 0.18
N ILE A 65 -2.15 -16.34 1.20
CA ILE A 65 -2.59 -15.99 2.56
C ILE A 65 -3.13 -14.55 2.63
N LEU A 66 -2.45 -13.60 1.98
CA LEU A 66 -2.93 -12.21 1.99
C LEU A 66 -4.17 -12.04 1.13
N SER A 67 -4.30 -12.81 0.05
CA SER A 67 -5.53 -12.82 -0.77
C SER A 67 -6.74 -13.29 0.02
N SER A 68 -6.60 -14.30 0.89
CA SER A 68 -7.71 -14.76 1.74
C SER A 68 -8.13 -13.73 2.80
N ARG A 69 -7.28 -12.73 3.08
CA ARG A 69 -7.54 -11.63 4.01
C ARG A 69 -7.86 -10.30 3.31
N THR A 70 -8.16 -10.32 2.01
CA THR A 70 -8.36 -9.10 1.21
C THR A 70 -9.39 -8.14 1.83
N LEU A 71 -10.53 -8.65 2.29
CA LEU A 71 -11.59 -7.82 2.87
C LEU A 71 -11.14 -7.15 4.18
N GLU A 72 -10.48 -7.91 5.06
CA GLU A 72 -9.93 -7.38 6.32
C GLU A 72 -8.89 -6.27 6.05
N ILE A 73 -8.01 -6.49 5.08
CA ILE A 73 -6.98 -5.52 4.70
C ILE A 73 -7.62 -4.26 4.12
N LEU A 74 -8.61 -4.40 3.23
CA LEU A 74 -9.34 -3.25 2.65
C LEU A 74 -10.08 -2.46 3.73
N GLU A 75 -10.75 -3.13 4.67
CA GLU A 75 -11.43 -2.47 5.78
C GLU A 75 -10.45 -1.66 6.66
N LYS A 76 -9.30 -2.25 6.99
CA LYS A 76 -8.25 -1.55 7.75
C LYS A 76 -7.66 -0.36 6.99
N LEU A 77 -7.46 -0.50 5.68
CA LEU A 77 -7.02 0.59 4.81
C LEU A 77 -8.04 1.73 4.77
N GLU A 78 -9.33 1.41 4.62
CA GLU A 78 -10.41 2.39 4.66
C GLU A 78 -10.49 3.05 6.03
N ASN A 79 -10.33 2.32 7.13
CA ASN A 79 -10.32 2.90 8.47
C ASN A 79 -9.14 3.85 8.73
N ALA A 80 -7.98 3.58 8.12
CA ALA A 80 -6.83 4.48 8.16
C ALA A 80 -6.95 5.71 7.25
N THR A 81 -7.95 5.73 6.36
CA THR A 81 -8.15 6.80 5.39
C THR A 81 -8.98 7.93 6.00
N PRO A 82 -8.62 9.21 5.76
CA PRO A 82 -9.46 10.36 6.10
C PRO A 82 -10.86 10.28 5.47
N PRO A 83 -11.95 10.67 6.17
CA PRO A 83 -13.32 10.53 5.67
C PRO A 83 -13.59 11.18 4.30
N ASP A 84 -12.92 12.30 4.01
CA ASP A 84 -13.01 13.07 2.77
C ASP A 84 -12.44 12.34 1.55
N LEU A 85 -11.58 11.35 1.77
CA LEU A 85 -10.94 10.56 0.72
C LEU A 85 -11.61 9.20 0.50
N LYS A 86 -12.55 8.80 1.37
CA LYS A 86 -13.24 7.50 1.27
C LYS A 86 -14.33 7.50 0.20
N PRO A 87 -14.56 6.40 -0.52
CA PRO A 87 -13.72 5.19 -0.56
C PRO A 87 -12.49 5.40 -1.43
N LEU A 88 -11.32 5.01 -0.93
CA LEU A 88 -10.05 5.16 -1.63
C LEU A 88 -9.55 3.83 -2.18
N PHE A 89 -9.59 2.77 -1.38
CA PHE A 89 -9.09 1.44 -1.68
C PHE A 89 -10.25 0.52 -2.08
N LYS A 90 -10.30 0.15 -3.36
CA LYS A 90 -11.33 -0.73 -3.92
C LYS A 90 -10.85 -2.17 -4.06
N HIS A 91 -9.59 -2.33 -4.46
CA HIS A 91 -9.02 -3.62 -4.80
C HIS A 91 -7.59 -3.77 -4.29
N LEU A 92 -7.17 -5.02 -4.09
CA LEU A 92 -5.79 -5.39 -3.84
C LEU A 92 -5.28 -6.25 -4.98
N LYS A 93 -4.04 -6.04 -5.40
CA LYS A 93 -3.34 -6.89 -6.36
C LYS A 93 -1.99 -7.28 -5.79
N PHE A 94 -1.69 -8.57 -5.82
CA PHE A 94 -0.41 -9.09 -5.34
C PHE A 94 0.51 -9.38 -6.51
N VAL A 95 1.75 -8.90 -6.44
CA VAL A 95 2.79 -9.15 -7.44
C VAL A 95 3.93 -9.89 -6.77
N ILE A 96 4.37 -10.99 -7.37
CA ILE A 96 5.43 -11.82 -6.82
C ILE A 96 6.79 -11.30 -7.27
N ASN A 97 7.65 -10.98 -6.32
CA ASN A 97 9.05 -10.61 -6.53
C ASN A 97 9.97 -11.49 -5.65
N PRO A 98 10.52 -12.59 -6.19
CA PRO A 98 11.37 -13.52 -5.43
C PRO A 98 12.66 -12.89 -4.88
N PHE A 99 13.09 -11.75 -5.42
CA PHE A 99 14.30 -11.07 -4.95
C PHE A 99 14.09 -10.25 -3.68
N SER A 100 12.82 -9.95 -3.32
CA SER A 100 12.48 -9.23 -2.09
C SER A 100 12.94 -9.99 -0.83
N GLU A 101 12.94 -11.32 -0.86
CA GLU A 101 13.34 -12.16 0.26
C GLU A 101 14.83 -12.03 0.62
N LYS A 102 15.68 -11.77 -0.39
CA LYS A 102 17.13 -11.60 -0.25
C LYS A 102 17.55 -10.23 0.28
N LYS A 103 16.67 -9.22 0.20
CA LYS A 103 16.97 -7.86 0.71
C LYS A 103 16.89 -7.79 2.23
N ASN A 104 16.01 -8.57 2.86
CA ASN A 104 15.76 -8.50 4.31
C ASN A 104 16.66 -9.41 5.14
N SER A 105 17.53 -10.22 4.53
CA SER A 105 18.47 -11.11 5.23
C SER A 105 19.87 -10.50 5.44
N LYS A 106 20.07 -9.23 5.07
CA LYS A 106 21.35 -8.52 5.15
C LYS A 106 21.36 -7.31 6.11
N THR A 107 20.39 -7.20 7.00
CA THR A 107 20.31 -6.22 8.09
C THR A 107 20.13 -6.94 9.40
#